data_AF-A0A2Z3J1L5-F1
#
_entry.id   AF-A0A2Z3J1L5-F1
#
_cell.length_a   1.000
_cell.length_b   1.000
_cell.length_c   1.000
_cell.angle_alpha   90.00
_cell.angle_beta   90.00
_cell.angle_gamma   90.00
#
_symmetry.space_group_name_H-M   'P 1'
#
loop_
_entity.id
_entity.type
_entity.pdbx_description
1 polymer ?
#
loop_
_entity_poly.entity_id
_entity_poly.type
_entity_poly.pdbx_seq_one_letter_code
_entity_poly.pdbx_strand_id
1 'polypeptide(L)'
;MSNNQNETPLDPESIPPEALDPATYHRVVGPALQAAAETAAKRGHKYLFDDMPAMLALVDMVTRLANLYREHHPEAATDKADLIDRAATAACVMVFQEAELPADAIGQCLAALETAYNQINEQAVLDPGVRYVAMAWSHLDDNERKDAHHCLTQACEHMIAAIETWQSKSH
;
A
#
# COMPACT_ATOMS: atom_id res chain seq x y z
N MET A 1 -29.25 12.87 17.80
CA MET A 1 -27.88 13.08 18.31
C MET A 1 -27.53 11.86 19.15
N SER A 2 -26.73 10.95 18.60
CA SER A 2 -26.07 9.89 19.34
C SER A 2 -24.62 9.88 18.88
N ASN A 3 -23.74 10.17 19.83
CA ASN A 3 -22.30 10.30 19.68
C ASN A 3 -21.62 8.93 19.90
N ASN A 4 -20.37 8.84 19.45
CA ASN A 4 -19.35 7.81 19.70
C ASN A 4 -19.37 6.54 18.83
N GLN A 5 -18.50 6.55 17.83
CA GLN A 5 -17.49 5.51 17.72
C GLN A 5 -16.13 6.18 17.80
N ASN A 6 -15.43 5.94 18.92
CA ASN A 6 -14.00 6.17 19.03
C ASN A 6 -13.33 5.25 18.00
N GLU A 7 -12.87 5.82 16.89
CA GLU A 7 -11.81 5.19 16.11
C GLU A 7 -10.61 5.11 17.04
N THR A 8 -10.34 3.90 17.53
CA THR A 8 -9.18 3.65 18.37
C THR A 8 -7.96 3.97 17.51
N PRO A 9 -6.99 4.78 17.99
CA PRO A 9 -5.76 5.00 17.26
C PRO A 9 -5.20 3.65 16.83
N LEU A 10 -4.88 3.49 15.55
CA LEU A 10 -4.28 2.27 15.00
C LEU A 10 -3.06 1.91 15.87
N ASP A 11 -3.23 0.92 16.75
CA ASP A 11 -2.17 0.49 17.66
C ASP A 11 -1.08 -0.19 16.82
N PRO A 12 0.11 0.41 16.66
CA PRO A 12 1.17 -0.14 15.82
C PRO A 12 1.71 -1.48 16.38
N GLU A 13 1.42 -1.82 17.63
CA GLU A 13 1.74 -3.13 18.23
C GLU A 13 0.70 -4.21 17.93
N SER A 14 -0.49 -3.85 17.42
CA SER A 14 -1.61 -4.78 17.26
C SER A 14 -1.59 -5.63 15.98
N ILE A 15 -0.64 -5.40 15.06
CA ILE A 15 -0.58 -6.11 13.78
C ILE A 15 0.83 -6.69 13.60
N PRO A 16 1.03 -7.99 13.86
CA PRO A 16 2.31 -8.62 13.55
C PRO A 16 2.57 -8.55 12.05
N PRO A 17 3.83 -8.31 11.59
CA PRO A 17 4.21 -8.42 10.18
C PRO A 17 3.87 -9.78 9.55
N GLU A 18 3.72 -10.81 10.39
CA GLU A 18 3.32 -12.18 10.04
C GLU A 18 1.79 -12.40 10.02
N ALA A 19 1.00 -11.32 10.09
CA ALA A 19 -0.46 -11.35 10.10
C ALA A 19 -1.06 -12.07 8.87
N LEU A 20 -0.40 -12.01 7.72
CA LEU A 20 -0.82 -12.72 6.51
C LEU A 20 -0.04 -14.03 6.36
N ASP A 21 -0.72 -15.07 5.88
CA ASP A 21 0.00 -16.28 5.48
C ASP A 21 0.95 -15.98 4.31
N PRO A 22 2.03 -16.77 4.13
CA PRO A 22 3.04 -16.48 3.12
C PRO A 22 2.48 -16.37 1.69
N ALA A 23 1.48 -17.17 1.32
CA ALA A 23 0.93 -17.14 -0.03
C ALA A 23 0.18 -15.82 -0.28
N THR A 24 -0.62 -15.37 0.70
CA THR A 24 -1.31 -14.07 0.63
C THR A 24 -0.32 -12.92 0.64
N TYR A 25 0.69 -12.96 1.52
CA TYR A 25 1.75 -11.95 1.57
C TYR A 25 2.48 -11.81 0.22
N HIS A 26 2.88 -12.93 -0.39
CA HIS A 26 3.58 -12.95 -1.68
C HIS A 26 2.70 -12.61 -2.88
N ARG A 27 1.38 -12.49 -2.71
CA ARG A 27 0.46 -12.02 -3.76
C ARG A 27 0.04 -10.56 -3.57
N VAL A 28 -0.04 -10.08 -2.33
CA VAL A 28 -0.65 -8.78 -2.01
C VAL A 28 0.38 -7.75 -1.57
N VAL A 29 1.23 -8.08 -0.60
CA VAL A 29 2.10 -7.10 0.07
C VAL A 29 3.51 -7.09 -0.53
N GLY A 30 4.17 -8.25 -0.56
CA GLY A 30 5.59 -8.35 -0.92
C GLY A 30 5.94 -7.75 -2.29
N PRO A 31 5.22 -8.09 -3.39
CA PRO A 31 5.49 -7.53 -4.71
C PRO A 31 5.30 -6.01 -4.79
N ALA A 32 4.25 -5.47 -4.17
CA ALA A 32 3.98 -4.04 -4.17
C ALA A 32 5.02 -3.27 -3.34
N LEU A 33 5.40 -3.82 -2.19
CA LEU A 33 6.45 -3.28 -1.33
C LEU A 33 7.79 -3.23 -2.07
N GLN A 34 8.15 -4.31 -2.77
CA GLN A 34 9.37 -4.34 -3.58
C GLN A 34 9.35 -3.26 -4.67
N ALA A 35 8.27 -3.17 -5.45
CA ALA A 35 8.15 -2.17 -6.51
C ALA A 35 8.23 -0.72 -5.97
N ALA A 36 7.55 -0.42 -4.87
CA ALA A 36 7.58 0.90 -4.25
C ALA A 36 8.99 1.25 -3.73
N ALA A 37 9.63 0.33 -3.00
CA ALA A 37 10.97 0.53 -2.44
C ALA A 37 12.03 0.74 -3.53
N GLU A 38 12.01 -0.07 -4.60
CA GLU A 38 12.94 0.09 -5.73
C GLU A 38 12.72 1.42 -6.46
N THR A 39 11.46 1.86 -6.62
CA THR A 39 11.15 3.16 -7.25
C THR A 39 11.62 4.33 -6.39
N ALA A 40 11.40 4.30 -5.08
CA ALA A 40 11.91 5.32 -4.16
C ALA A 40 13.46 5.37 -4.18
N ALA A 41 14.11 4.21 -4.18
CA ALA A 41 15.56 4.13 -4.30
C ALA A 41 16.10 4.73 -5.62
N LYS A 42 15.43 4.46 -6.76
CA LYS A 42 15.77 5.09 -8.06
C LYS A 42 15.64 6.61 -8.04
N ARG A 43 14.74 7.15 -7.21
CA ARG A 43 14.53 8.58 -7.01
C ARG A 43 15.52 9.20 -6.02
N GLY A 44 16.41 8.40 -5.41
CA GLY A 44 17.49 8.84 -4.54
C GLY A 44 17.15 8.82 -3.05
N HIS A 45 16.02 8.22 -2.66
CA HIS A 45 15.62 8.09 -1.26
C HIS A 45 16.31 6.87 -0.62
N LYS A 46 16.85 7.06 0.60
CA LYS A 46 17.53 5.97 1.33
C LYS A 46 16.51 4.97 1.86
N TYR A 47 15.40 5.47 2.39
CA TYR A 47 14.30 4.67 2.88
C TYR A 47 13.03 4.98 2.10
N LEU A 48 12.15 3.98 1.94
CA LEU A 48 10.89 4.18 1.24
C LEU A 48 10.02 5.27 1.90
N PHE A 49 10.03 5.37 3.24
CA PHE A 49 9.26 6.40 3.93
C PHE A 49 9.74 7.85 3.66
N ASP A 50 10.96 8.03 3.14
CA ASP A 50 11.46 9.35 2.72
C ASP A 50 10.79 9.84 1.42
N ASP A 51 10.14 8.95 0.66
CA ASP A 51 9.46 9.25 -0.60
C ASP A 51 7.93 9.16 -0.44
N MET A 52 7.30 10.28 -0.08
CA MET A 52 5.87 10.28 0.24
C MET A 52 4.98 9.85 -0.94
N PRO A 53 5.21 10.30 -2.19
CA PRO A 53 4.52 9.76 -3.36
C PRO A 53 4.63 8.23 -3.51
N ALA A 54 5.81 7.64 -3.27
CA ALA A 54 5.99 6.19 -3.36
C ALA A 54 5.28 5.42 -2.23
N MET A 55 5.26 5.97 -1.01
CA MET A 55 4.46 5.42 0.10
C MET A 55 2.96 5.45 -0.18
N LEU A 56 2.44 6.54 -0.77
CA LEU A 56 1.04 6.64 -1.16
C LEU A 56 0.69 5.66 -2.29
N ALA A 57 1.59 5.48 -3.26
CA ALA A 57 1.47 4.46 -4.29
C ALA A 57 1.48 3.04 -3.70
N LEU A 58 2.33 2.78 -2.69
CA LEU A 58 2.34 1.50 -1.97
C LEU A 58 0.97 1.19 -1.34
N VAL A 59 0.40 2.14 -0.61
CA VAL A 59 -0.91 1.98 0.03
C VAL A 59 -1.96 1.61 -1.00
N ASP A 60 -2.00 2.31 -2.14
CA ASP A 60 -2.99 2.07 -3.19
C ASP A 60 -2.82 0.71 -3.87
N MET A 61 -1.58 0.36 -4.23
CA MET A 61 -1.27 -0.92 -4.85
C MET A 61 -1.66 -2.09 -3.95
N VAL A 62 -1.30 -2.04 -2.66
CA VAL A 62 -1.65 -3.10 -1.70
C VAL A 62 -3.17 -3.18 -1.50
N THR A 63 -3.85 -2.05 -1.37
CA THR A 63 -5.31 -1.99 -1.23
C THR A 63 -6.02 -2.64 -2.42
N ARG A 64 -5.55 -2.35 -3.64
CA ARG A 64 -6.13 -2.92 -4.87
C ARG A 64 -5.81 -4.40 -5.04
N LEU A 65 -4.58 -4.83 -4.74
CA LEU A 65 -4.24 -6.25 -4.77
C LEU A 65 -5.02 -7.04 -3.72
N ALA A 66 -5.25 -6.47 -2.53
CA ALA A 66 -6.11 -7.03 -1.50
C ALA A 66 -7.55 -7.18 -2.00
N ASN A 67 -8.11 -6.16 -2.65
CA ASN A 67 -9.44 -6.23 -3.28
C ASN A 67 -9.52 -7.35 -4.32
N LEU A 68 -8.55 -7.41 -5.25
CA LEU A 68 -8.50 -8.44 -6.30
C LEU A 68 -8.36 -9.85 -5.70
N TYR A 69 -7.55 -10.00 -4.65
CA TYR A 69 -7.41 -11.26 -3.93
C TYR A 69 -8.76 -11.73 -3.37
N ARG A 70 -9.55 -10.84 -2.78
CA ARG A 70 -10.90 -11.19 -2.28
C ARG A 70 -11.84 -11.62 -3.39
N GLU A 71 -11.81 -10.91 -4.51
CA GLU A 71 -12.67 -11.20 -5.66
C GLU A 71 -12.38 -12.59 -6.26
N HIS A 72 -11.10 -12.99 -6.32
CA HIS A 72 -10.67 -14.25 -6.94
C HIS A 72 -10.57 -15.42 -5.95
N HIS A 73 -10.43 -15.14 -4.65
CA HIS A 73 -10.34 -16.15 -3.59
C HIS A 73 -11.33 -15.89 -2.44
N PRO A 74 -12.65 -15.84 -2.71
CA PRO A 74 -13.65 -15.42 -1.73
C PRO A 74 -13.70 -16.31 -0.47
N GLU A 75 -13.49 -17.62 -0.64
CA GLU A 75 -13.47 -18.57 0.49
C GLU A 75 -12.26 -18.32 1.42
N ALA A 76 -11.07 -18.14 0.86
CA ALA A 76 -9.86 -17.84 1.63
C ALA A 76 -9.89 -16.45 2.28
N ALA A 77 -10.57 -15.49 1.63
CA ALA A 77 -10.72 -14.14 2.12
C ALA A 77 -11.69 -14.02 3.30
N THR A 78 -12.74 -14.85 3.36
CA THR A 78 -13.76 -14.75 4.42
C THR A 78 -13.18 -15.03 5.80
N ASP A 79 -12.33 -16.03 5.92
CA ASP A 79 -11.69 -16.40 7.20
C ASP A 79 -10.61 -15.39 7.66
N LYS A 80 -10.17 -14.50 6.77
CA LYS A 80 -9.05 -13.57 6.98
C LYS A 80 -9.37 -12.13 6.59
N ALA A 81 -10.65 -11.78 6.53
CA ALA A 81 -11.11 -10.50 5.99
C ALA A 81 -10.41 -9.31 6.67
N ASP A 82 -10.40 -9.31 8.01
CA ASP A 82 -9.77 -8.26 8.82
C ASP A 82 -8.27 -8.10 8.56
N LEU A 83 -7.56 -9.19 8.26
CA LEU A 83 -6.11 -9.17 8.00
C LEU A 83 -5.82 -8.63 6.60
N ILE A 84 -6.66 -8.99 5.62
CA ILE A 84 -6.59 -8.48 4.25
C ILE A 84 -6.93 -6.98 4.22
N ASP A 85 -7.94 -6.55 4.97
CA ASP A 85 -8.32 -5.13 5.11
C ASP A 85 -7.19 -4.27 5.66
N ARG A 86 -6.37 -4.85 6.55
CA ARG A 86 -5.25 -4.15 7.18
C ARG A 86 -3.92 -4.33 6.46
N ALA A 87 -3.89 -4.99 5.30
CA ALA A 87 -2.65 -5.31 4.60
C ALA A 87 -1.83 -4.07 4.23
N ALA A 88 -2.49 -2.98 3.79
CA ALA A 88 -1.82 -1.73 3.44
C ALA A 88 -1.20 -1.06 4.68
N THR A 89 -1.95 -0.97 5.78
CA THR A 89 -1.45 -0.47 7.07
C THR A 89 -0.26 -1.29 7.57
N ALA A 90 -0.37 -2.62 7.52
CA ALA A 90 0.71 -3.52 7.93
C ALA A 90 1.98 -3.31 7.08
N ALA A 91 1.84 -3.16 5.76
CA ALA A 91 2.96 -2.84 4.87
C ALA A 91 3.64 -1.52 5.26
N CYS A 92 2.88 -0.49 5.60
CA CYS A 92 3.45 0.79 6.07
C CYS A 92 4.17 0.64 7.41
N VAL A 93 3.58 -0.09 8.37
CA VAL A 93 4.24 -0.40 9.65
C VAL A 93 5.57 -1.11 9.41
N MET A 94 5.62 -2.11 8.52
CA MET A 94 6.86 -2.81 8.17
C MET A 94 7.93 -1.86 7.62
N VAL A 95 7.55 -0.91 6.75
CA VAL A 95 8.47 0.10 6.22
C VAL A 95 9.03 0.98 7.32
N PHE A 96 8.18 1.43 8.26
CA PHE A 96 8.62 2.30 9.35
C PHE A 96 9.47 1.55 10.40
N GLN A 97 9.17 0.27 10.65
CA GLN A 97 9.96 -0.59 11.53
C GLN A 97 11.34 -0.89 10.95
N GLU A 98 11.44 -1.17 9.65
CA GLU A 98 12.73 -1.36 8.94
C GLU A 98 13.61 -0.10 8.99
N ALA A 99 12.98 1.06 9.11
CA ALA A 99 13.66 2.34 9.31
C ALA A 99 14.02 2.63 10.78
N GLU A 100 13.76 1.69 11.70
CA GLU A 100 14.00 1.82 13.13
C GLU A 100 13.28 3.03 13.77
N LEU A 101 12.12 3.43 13.23
CA LEU A 101 11.32 4.49 13.83
C LEU A 101 10.71 4.03 15.18
N PRO A 102 10.67 4.92 16.20
CA PRO A 102 10.04 4.60 17.47
C PRO A 102 8.51 4.52 17.31
N ALA A 103 7.85 3.70 18.14
CA ALA A 103 6.42 3.38 17.99
C ALA A 103 5.49 4.61 17.98
N ASP A 104 5.83 5.66 18.73
CA ASP A 104 5.11 6.93 18.75
C ASP A 104 5.20 7.67 17.41
N ALA A 105 6.38 7.67 16.78
CA ALA A 105 6.57 8.22 15.44
C ALA A 105 5.83 7.40 14.38
N ILE A 106 5.83 6.07 14.49
CA ILE A 106 5.07 5.18 13.58
C ILE A 106 3.59 5.56 13.58
N GLY A 107 2.97 5.72 14.76
CA GLY A 107 1.57 6.11 14.88
C GLY A 107 1.26 7.46 14.22
N GLN A 108 2.14 8.46 14.39
CA GLN A 108 1.99 9.77 13.76
C GLN A 108 2.13 9.71 12.24
N CYS A 109 3.13 8.96 11.74
CA CYS A 109 3.35 8.78 10.31
C CYS A 109 2.19 8.05 9.63
N LEU A 110 1.62 7.03 10.28
CA LEU A 110 0.43 6.33 9.78
C LEU A 110 -0.78 7.25 9.68
N ALA A 111 -1.08 8.02 10.73
CA ALA A 111 -2.22 8.94 10.71
C ALA A 111 -2.08 10.03 9.63
N ALA A 112 -0.87 10.55 9.44
CA ALA A 112 -0.57 11.51 8.37
C ALA A 112 -0.72 10.88 6.98
N LEU A 113 -0.21 9.66 6.79
CA LEU A 113 -0.32 8.92 5.54
C LEU A 113 -1.77 8.57 5.19
N GLU A 114 -2.56 8.14 6.16
CA GLU A 114 -4.00 7.85 5.99
C GLU A 114 -4.75 9.11 5.56
N THR A 115 -4.49 10.24 6.22
CA THR A 115 -5.10 11.53 5.86
C THR A 115 -4.74 11.93 4.43
N ALA A 116 -3.46 11.82 4.07
CA ALA A 116 -2.98 12.14 2.72
C ALA A 116 -3.56 11.19 1.66
N TYR A 117 -3.64 9.90 1.96
CA TYR A 117 -4.22 8.90 1.07
C TYR A 117 -5.71 9.15 0.82
N ASN A 118 -6.48 9.44 1.86
CA ASN A 118 -7.90 9.77 1.73
C ASN A 118 -8.11 10.98 0.81
N GLN A 119 -7.32 12.05 0.98
CA GLN A 119 -7.42 13.26 0.17
C GLN A 119 -7.17 13.02 -1.33
N ILE A 120 -6.15 12.22 -1.67
CA ILE A 120 -5.80 11.95 -3.08
C ILE A 120 -6.72 10.89 -3.70
N ASN A 121 -7.24 9.96 -2.89
CA ASN A 121 -8.18 8.94 -3.32
C ASN A 121 -9.56 9.55 -3.65
N GLU A 122 -10.05 10.49 -2.83
CA GLU A 122 -11.29 11.23 -3.10
C GLU A 122 -11.25 12.00 -4.43
N GLN A 123 -10.07 12.42 -4.87
CA GLN A 123 -9.85 13.13 -6.13
C GLN A 123 -9.41 12.22 -7.28
N ALA A 124 -9.41 10.90 -7.07
CA ALA A 124 -9.00 9.91 -8.07
C ALA A 124 -7.61 10.17 -8.67
N VAL A 125 -6.68 10.72 -7.88
CA VAL A 125 -5.34 11.09 -8.35
C VAL A 125 -4.53 9.87 -8.80
N LEU A 126 -4.80 8.71 -8.21
CA LEU A 126 -4.02 7.47 -8.40
C LEU A 126 -4.53 6.60 -9.57
N ASP A 127 -5.63 6.99 -10.21
CA ASP A 127 -6.24 6.27 -11.34
C ASP A 127 -5.27 5.88 -12.48
N PRO A 128 -4.26 6.70 -12.85
CA PRO A 128 -3.30 6.34 -13.89
C PRO A 128 -2.55 5.01 -13.66
N GLY A 129 -2.40 4.56 -12.40
CA GLY A 129 -1.73 3.30 -12.07
C GLY A 129 -2.63 2.07 -12.09
N VAL A 130 -3.96 2.24 -12.09
CA VAL A 130 -4.92 1.16 -11.80
C VAL A 130 -4.84 0.00 -12.78
N ARG A 131 -4.74 0.30 -14.07
CA ARG A 131 -4.63 -0.73 -15.12
C ARG A 131 -3.41 -1.63 -14.91
N TYR A 132 -2.31 -1.06 -14.42
CA TYR A 132 -1.06 -1.78 -14.23
C TYR A 132 -1.12 -2.67 -13.00
N VAL A 133 -1.84 -2.27 -11.95
CA VAL A 133 -2.11 -3.13 -10.79
C VAL A 133 -2.96 -4.33 -11.20
N ALA A 134 -3.98 -4.13 -12.03
CA ALA A 134 -4.80 -5.22 -12.56
C ALA A 134 -3.98 -6.18 -13.45
N MET A 135 -3.12 -5.67 -14.33
CA MET A 135 -2.21 -6.51 -15.12
C MET A 135 -1.22 -7.28 -14.23
N ALA A 136 -0.66 -6.62 -13.21
CA ALA A 136 0.22 -7.27 -12.25
C ALA A 136 -0.49 -8.42 -11.53
N TRP A 137 -1.75 -8.25 -11.15
CA TRP A 137 -2.55 -9.31 -10.54
C TRP A 137 -2.65 -10.54 -11.46
N SER A 138 -2.97 -10.36 -12.74
CA SER A 138 -3.03 -11.47 -13.71
C SER A 138 -1.71 -12.23 -13.76
N HIS A 139 -0.58 -11.52 -13.86
CA HIS A 139 0.75 -12.16 -13.83
C HIS A 139 1.06 -12.84 -12.49
N LEU A 140 0.62 -12.29 -11.36
CA LEU A 140 0.81 -12.90 -10.04
C LEU A 140 0.02 -14.21 -9.91
N ASP A 141 -1.18 -14.29 -10.49
CA ASP A 141 -2.00 -15.50 -10.47
C ASP A 141 -1.41 -16.60 -11.36
N ASP A 142 -0.84 -16.22 -12.51
CA ASP A 142 -0.11 -17.11 -13.43
C ASP A 142 1.33 -17.43 -12.95
N ASN A 143 1.75 -16.91 -11.78
CA ASN A 143 3.09 -17.01 -11.21
C ASN A 143 4.22 -16.41 -12.06
N GLU A 144 3.90 -15.47 -12.96
CA GLU A 144 4.82 -14.71 -13.79
C GLU A 144 5.42 -13.52 -13.01
N ARG A 145 6.25 -13.82 -12.00
CA ARG A 145 6.73 -12.83 -11.01
C ARG A 145 7.48 -11.64 -11.60
N LYS A 146 8.22 -11.83 -12.70
CA LYS A 146 8.97 -10.75 -13.35
C LYS A 146 8.06 -9.75 -14.04
N ASP A 147 7.05 -10.23 -14.75
CA ASP A 147 6.09 -9.40 -15.47
C ASP A 147 5.14 -8.69 -14.50
N ALA A 148 4.76 -9.37 -13.42
CA ALA A 148 4.09 -8.75 -12.29
C ALA A 148 4.88 -7.59 -11.69
N HIS A 149 6.18 -7.80 -11.40
CA HIS A 149 7.05 -6.75 -10.86
C HIS A 149 7.19 -5.56 -11.81
N HIS A 150 7.34 -5.84 -13.12
CA HIS A 150 7.37 -4.79 -14.13
C HIS A 150 6.09 -3.95 -14.12
N CYS A 151 4.92 -4.61 -14.09
CA CYS A 151 3.63 -3.93 -14.02
C CYS A 151 3.47 -3.10 -12.73
N LEU A 152 3.85 -3.62 -11.56
CA LEU A 152 3.78 -2.86 -10.30
C LEU A 152 4.75 -1.67 -10.30
N THR A 153 5.93 -1.81 -10.91
CA THR A 153 6.86 -0.69 -11.10
C THR A 153 6.22 0.40 -11.96
N GLN A 154 5.57 0.03 -13.07
CA GLN A 154 4.84 0.99 -13.92
C GLN A 154 3.66 1.62 -13.17
N ALA A 155 2.90 0.86 -12.39
CA ALA A 155 1.81 1.38 -11.56
C ALA A 155 2.34 2.47 -10.61
N CYS A 156 3.41 2.17 -9.88
CA CYS A 156 4.07 3.06 -8.94
C CYS A 156 4.56 4.35 -9.63
N GLU A 157 5.29 4.24 -10.75
CA GLU A 157 5.79 5.39 -11.51
C GLU A 157 4.65 6.30 -12.02
N HIS A 158 3.57 5.71 -12.52
CA HIS A 158 2.41 6.46 -13.01
C HIS A 158 1.64 7.16 -11.87
N MET A 159 1.48 6.49 -10.71
CA MET A 159 0.85 7.09 -9.52
C MET A 159 1.68 8.25 -8.99
N ILE A 160 3.01 8.08 -8.86
CA ILE A 160 3.92 9.14 -8.41
C ILE A 160 3.82 10.36 -9.32
N ALA A 161 3.92 10.16 -10.65
CA ALA A 161 3.81 11.27 -11.60
C ALA A 161 2.46 12.00 -11.51
N ALA A 162 1.38 11.26 -11.22
CA ALA A 162 0.05 11.84 -11.01
C ALA A 162 -0.04 12.65 -9.71
N ILE A 163 0.53 12.15 -8.61
CA ILE A 163 0.64 12.87 -7.34
C ILE A 163 1.42 14.17 -7.51
N GLU A 164 2.58 14.13 -8.17
CA GLU A 164 3.42 15.31 -8.42
C GLU A 164 2.70 16.35 -9.31
N THR A 165 1.99 15.89 -10.33
CA THR A 165 1.15 16.75 -11.18
C THR A 165 -0.01 17.38 -10.40
N TRP A 166 -0.60 16.64 -9.47
CA TRP A 166 -1.68 17.15 -8.63
C TRP A 166 -1.16 18.17 -7.60
N GLN A 167 -0.01 17.91 -6.97
CA GLN A 167 0.64 18.83 -6.02
C GLN A 167 0.99 20.16 -6.70
N SER A 168 1.57 20.12 -7.90
CA SER A 168 1.94 21.33 -8.66
C SER A 168 0.75 22.17 -9.15
N LYS A 169 -0.48 21.64 -9.13
CA LYS A 169 -1.71 22.37 -9.48
C LYS A 169 -2.49 22.88 -8.27
N SER A 170 -2.26 22.28 -7.11
CA SER A 170 -2.95 22.58 -5.85
C SER A 170 -2.21 23.62 -5.01
N HIS A 171 -1.02 24.03 -5.46
CA HIS A 171 -0.15 25.07 -4.91
C HIS A 171 0.21 26.09 -6.00
#